data_AF-A0A954EWJ6-F1
#
_entry.id   AF-A0A954EWJ6-F1
#
_cell.length_a   1.000
_cell.length_b   1.000
_cell.length_c   1.000
_cell.angle_alpha   90.00
_cell.angle_beta   90.00
_cell.angle_gamma   90.00
#
_symmetry.space_group_name_H-M   'P 1'
#
loop_
_entity.id
_entity.type
_entity.pdbx_description
1 polymer ?
#
loop_
_entity_poly.entity_id
_entity_poly.type
_entity_poly.pdbx_seq_one_letter_code
_entity_poly.pdbx_strand_id
1 'polypeptide(L)'
;MSHDVSGLIEVRRDGHSPNVTSNLWFMTSFFLSLLAGPFAHGQFVFAIPRMREVVREIDVILVGRLMPIKAMGEDQFRYSIFVERIIVGSPPVCELTVDTDWKDPDETYAMAGRWNGETLEWSIENQRDDELLQYLTRLPPLDAPVDSTIPFFLETLSTPHALVRGDAMRELREVPFETLTAITTQLPESELRQWLSAYLATPKEQRLEHQRSQLAIRCLLLAACDQSQDAPLFLGLLDDEFDDTNDRAEVLFAALLTGGNAVFQQVLESEYAANDVVGTDWFQLAIAIEMVLDTDPDRLERADLGRVARRLLEDPELQTTGLQLLTRLKDWTPMGRIFMMYNDHQNGRPPSKAMRRAIIHYLQAAAADKSPSAKNDSADHVAQARKYLKFLKETGLTSDKPPP
;
A
#
# COMPACT_ATOMS: atom_id res chain seq x y z
N MET A 1 -72.20 24.12 5.84
CA MET A 1 -70.82 24.62 5.73
C MET A 1 -69.90 23.46 6.06
N SER A 2 -69.48 22.76 5.00
CA SER A 2 -68.56 21.63 5.01
C SER A 2 -67.62 21.88 3.84
N HIS A 3 -66.32 21.96 4.10
CA HIS A 3 -65.33 21.89 3.03
C HIS A 3 -64.31 20.80 3.33
N ASP A 4 -64.36 19.86 2.40
CA ASP A 4 -63.47 18.78 2.06
C ASP A 4 -62.20 19.34 1.40
N VAL A 5 -61.02 18.82 1.79
CA VAL A 5 -59.80 18.85 0.96
C VAL A 5 -59.02 17.57 1.24
N SER A 6 -59.22 16.60 0.37
CA SER A 6 -58.34 15.44 0.17
C SER A 6 -57.18 15.83 -0.75
N GLY A 7 -55.95 15.63 -0.31
CA GLY A 7 -54.73 15.79 -1.12
C GLY A 7 -54.00 14.47 -1.25
N LEU A 8 -54.11 13.84 -2.44
CA LEU A 8 -53.31 12.69 -2.85
C LEU A 8 -51.85 13.11 -3.09
N ILE A 9 -50.89 12.37 -2.54
CA ILE A 9 -49.53 12.28 -3.10
C ILE A 9 -49.34 10.82 -3.54
N GLU A 10 -49.32 10.65 -4.85
CA GLU A 10 -49.07 9.40 -5.56
C GLU A 10 -47.55 9.21 -5.65
N VAL A 11 -46.98 8.29 -4.87
CA VAL A 11 -45.55 7.93 -4.99
C VAL A 11 -45.41 6.85 -6.05
N ARG A 12 -44.85 7.27 -7.19
CA ARG A 12 -44.46 6.42 -8.32
C ARG A 12 -43.35 5.45 -7.88
N ARG A 13 -43.61 4.14 -7.90
CA ARG A 13 -42.59 3.09 -7.77
C ARG A 13 -41.93 2.88 -9.13
N ASP A 14 -40.74 3.44 -9.32
CA ASP A 14 -39.85 3.00 -10.39
C ASP A 14 -39.03 1.82 -9.87
N GLY A 15 -39.36 0.62 -10.37
CA GLY A 15 -38.63 -0.60 -10.08
C GLY A 15 -37.33 -0.63 -10.87
N HIS A 16 -36.20 -0.55 -10.16
CA HIS A 16 -34.91 -1.08 -10.56
C HIS A 16 -34.32 -1.82 -9.35
N SER A 17 -34.27 -3.15 -9.43
CA SER A 17 -33.51 -3.98 -8.49
C SER A 17 -32.02 -3.71 -8.71
N PRO A 18 -31.23 -3.36 -7.67
CA PRO A 18 -29.79 -3.47 -7.77
C PRO A 18 -29.41 -4.94 -7.60
N ASN A 19 -28.45 -5.37 -8.42
CA ASN A 19 -27.85 -6.70 -8.40
C ASN A 19 -27.29 -7.02 -7.00
N VAL A 20 -27.81 -8.09 -6.39
CA VAL A 20 -27.40 -8.64 -5.08
C VAL A 20 -26.02 -9.35 -5.14
N THR A 21 -25.42 -9.47 -6.33
CA THR A 21 -24.17 -10.23 -6.53
C THR A 21 -22.87 -9.46 -6.27
N SER A 22 -22.90 -8.13 -6.12
CA SER A 22 -21.68 -7.34 -5.86
C SER A 22 -21.31 -7.24 -4.37
N ASN A 23 -22.27 -7.34 -3.45
CA ASN A 23 -22.03 -7.14 -2.01
C ASN A 23 -21.54 -8.41 -1.30
N LEU A 24 -21.90 -9.59 -1.79
CA LEU A 24 -21.42 -10.85 -1.22
C LEU A 24 -19.90 -11.01 -1.41
N TRP A 25 -19.34 -10.52 -2.52
CA TRP A 25 -17.92 -10.61 -2.87
C TRP A 25 -17.03 -9.83 -1.88
N PHE A 26 -17.45 -8.64 -1.43
CA PHE A 26 -16.71 -7.84 -0.45
C PHE A 26 -16.63 -8.52 0.92
N MET A 27 -17.73 -9.14 1.37
CA MET A 27 -17.80 -9.86 2.66
C MET A 27 -17.01 -11.17 2.63
N THR A 28 -17.03 -11.88 1.49
CA THR A 28 -16.19 -13.08 1.34
C THR A 28 -14.73 -12.70 1.25
N SER A 29 -14.35 -11.61 0.54
CA SER A 29 -12.96 -11.14 0.47
C SER A 29 -12.43 -10.61 1.81
N PHE A 30 -13.22 -9.86 2.58
CA PHE A 30 -12.82 -9.38 3.90
C PHE A 30 -12.53 -10.55 4.85
N PHE A 31 -13.44 -11.53 4.96
CA PHE A 31 -13.22 -12.69 5.84
C PHE A 31 -12.32 -13.78 5.26
N LEU A 32 -12.26 -14.03 3.95
CA LEU A 32 -11.24 -14.91 3.35
C LEU A 32 -9.83 -14.34 3.53
N SER A 33 -9.68 -13.01 3.59
CA SER A 33 -8.39 -12.37 3.90
C SER A 33 -8.02 -12.45 5.39
N LEU A 34 -9.02 -12.53 6.29
CA LEU A 34 -8.83 -12.81 7.72
C LEU A 34 -8.60 -14.31 8.01
N LEU A 35 -9.18 -15.20 7.21
CA LEU A 35 -9.10 -16.67 7.34
C LEU A 35 -7.90 -17.28 6.61
N ALA A 36 -7.29 -16.56 5.65
CA ALA A 36 -6.00 -16.92 5.11
C ALA A 36 -4.93 -16.66 6.19
N GLY A 37 -4.78 -17.62 7.12
CA GLY A 37 -3.60 -17.69 7.96
C GLY A 37 -2.30 -17.67 7.11
N PRO A 38 -1.12 -17.64 7.74
CA PRO A 38 0.18 -17.38 7.07
C PRO A 38 0.63 -18.40 5.98
N PHE A 39 -0.25 -19.30 5.53
CA PHE A 39 0.04 -20.37 4.58
C PHE A 39 -0.45 -20.16 3.15
N ALA A 40 -1.05 -19.02 2.81
CA ALA A 40 -1.43 -18.71 1.42
C ALA A 40 -0.24 -18.15 0.61
N HIS A 41 0.75 -18.99 0.31
CA HIS A 41 1.85 -18.68 -0.61
C HIS A 41 1.34 -18.67 -2.07
N GLY A 42 0.82 -17.53 -2.55
CA GLY A 42 0.42 -17.42 -3.96
C GLY A 42 -0.27 -16.11 -4.38
N GLN A 43 0.52 -15.07 -4.63
CA GLN A 43 0.36 -13.98 -5.64
C GLN A 43 -0.96 -13.18 -5.78
N PHE A 44 -1.98 -13.34 -4.96
CA PHE A 44 -3.10 -12.39 -4.89
C PHE A 44 -3.23 -11.84 -3.49
N VAL A 45 -2.38 -10.87 -3.15
CA VAL A 45 -2.61 -10.00 -1.99
C VAL A 45 -3.78 -9.09 -2.35
N PHE A 46 -5.01 -9.52 -2.03
CA PHE A 46 -6.11 -8.57 -1.97
C PHE A 46 -5.74 -7.52 -0.93
N ALA A 47 -5.76 -6.24 -1.31
CA ALA A 47 -5.55 -5.15 -0.37
C ALA A 47 -6.64 -5.26 0.70
N ILE A 48 -6.26 -5.74 1.89
CA ILE A 48 -7.17 -5.81 3.03
C ILE A 48 -7.52 -4.35 3.35
N PRO A 49 -8.81 -3.97 3.39
CA PRO A 49 -9.21 -2.61 3.74
C PRO A 49 -8.78 -2.26 5.17
N ARG A 50 -8.58 -0.97 5.46
CA ARG A 50 -8.26 -0.53 6.83
C ARG A 50 -9.45 -0.78 7.74
N MET A 51 -9.19 -1.14 9.00
CA MET A 51 -10.26 -1.49 9.95
C MET A 51 -11.22 -0.30 10.15
N ARG A 52 -10.73 0.94 10.08
CA ARG A 52 -11.57 2.14 10.14
C ARG A 52 -12.55 2.27 8.98
N GLU A 53 -12.13 1.86 7.79
CA GLU A 53 -12.98 1.86 6.59
C GLU A 53 -14.03 0.76 6.71
N VAL A 54 -13.62 -0.42 7.19
CA VAL A 54 -14.53 -1.54 7.43
C VAL A 54 -15.57 -1.19 8.49
N VAL A 55 -15.14 -0.68 9.64
CA VAL A 55 -16.02 -0.28 10.75
C VAL A 55 -17.01 0.80 10.30
N ARG A 56 -16.62 1.70 9.39
CA ARG A 56 -17.52 2.70 8.83
C ARG A 56 -18.66 2.10 8.00
N GLU A 57 -18.45 0.95 7.37
CA GLU A 57 -19.46 0.25 6.58
C GLU A 57 -20.35 -0.69 7.42
N ILE A 58 -19.99 -0.90 8.69
CA ILE A 58 -20.71 -1.76 9.63
C ILE A 58 -21.67 -0.92 10.48
N ASP A 59 -22.94 -1.30 10.52
CA ASP A 59 -23.96 -0.62 11.33
C ASP A 59 -23.95 -1.08 12.79
N VAL A 60 -23.57 -2.34 13.04
CA VAL A 60 -23.48 -2.90 14.39
C VAL A 60 -22.33 -3.89 14.52
N ILE A 61 -21.52 -3.75 15.56
CA ILE A 61 -20.61 -4.80 16.03
C ILE A 61 -21.07 -5.17 17.44
N LEU A 62 -21.30 -6.46 17.70
CA LEU A 62 -21.73 -6.94 19.00
C LEU A 62 -21.05 -8.26 19.37
N VAL A 63 -21.14 -8.58 20.64
CA VAL A 63 -20.70 -9.83 21.24
C VAL A 63 -21.93 -10.51 21.83
N GLY A 64 -22.14 -11.77 21.50
CA GLY A 64 -23.32 -12.50 21.96
C GLY A 64 -23.24 -14.00 21.77
N ARG A 65 -24.24 -14.70 22.31
CA ARG A 65 -24.42 -16.15 22.17
C ARG A 65 -25.50 -16.46 21.16
N LEU A 66 -25.35 -17.57 20.44
CA LEU A 66 -26.28 -18.00 19.40
C LEU A 66 -27.21 -19.09 19.94
N MET A 67 -28.49 -18.75 20.12
CA MET A 67 -29.50 -19.67 20.61
C MET A 67 -30.24 -20.32 19.43
N PRO A 68 -30.12 -21.64 19.21
CA PRO A 68 -30.72 -22.28 18.04
C PRO A 68 -32.25 -22.19 18.11
N ILE A 69 -32.87 -21.68 17.03
CA ILE A 69 -34.33 -21.61 16.90
C ILE A 69 -34.82 -22.81 16.09
N LYS A 70 -34.25 -23.02 14.90
CA LYS A 70 -34.75 -23.98 13.92
C LYS A 70 -33.65 -24.39 12.93
N ALA A 71 -33.60 -25.69 12.58
CA ALA A 71 -32.83 -26.18 11.45
C ALA A 71 -33.51 -25.79 10.11
N MET A 72 -32.74 -25.21 9.20
CA MET A 72 -33.19 -24.73 7.88
C MET A 72 -32.72 -25.66 6.74
N GLY A 73 -31.82 -26.61 7.01
CA GLY A 73 -31.29 -27.61 6.09
C GLY A 73 -30.42 -28.64 6.82
N GLU A 74 -29.60 -29.40 6.09
CA GLU A 74 -28.64 -30.34 6.70
C GLU A 74 -27.55 -29.59 7.48
N ASP A 75 -27.05 -28.48 6.92
CA ASP A 75 -25.95 -27.71 7.53
C ASP A 75 -26.35 -26.30 7.95
N GLN A 76 -27.54 -25.80 7.61
CA GLN A 76 -27.96 -24.43 7.94
C GLN A 76 -28.91 -24.37 9.14
N PHE A 77 -28.62 -23.45 10.05
CA PHE A 77 -29.39 -23.21 11.27
C PHE A 77 -29.75 -21.73 11.39
N ARG A 78 -30.96 -21.47 11.88
CA ARG A 78 -31.38 -20.13 12.31
C ARG A 78 -31.19 -19.99 13.81
N TYR A 79 -30.50 -18.94 14.21
CA TYR A 79 -30.22 -18.60 15.61
C TYR A 79 -30.89 -17.29 16.01
N SER A 80 -31.32 -17.20 17.26
CA SER A 80 -31.58 -15.95 17.96
C SER A 80 -30.28 -15.49 18.62
N ILE A 81 -29.94 -14.22 18.50
CA ILE A 81 -28.74 -13.66 19.09
C ILE A 81 -29.08 -13.15 20.49
N PHE A 82 -28.47 -13.74 21.52
CA PHE A 82 -28.46 -13.19 22.86
C PHE A 82 -27.30 -12.20 22.99
N VAL A 83 -27.62 -10.90 22.92
CA VAL A 83 -26.62 -9.83 22.97
C VAL A 83 -26.10 -9.66 24.38
N GLU A 84 -24.78 -9.84 24.56
CA GLU A 84 -24.10 -9.58 25.83
C GLU A 84 -23.55 -8.16 25.87
N ARG A 85 -22.98 -7.69 24.75
CA ARG A 85 -22.38 -6.37 24.64
C ARG A 85 -22.47 -5.84 23.22
N ILE A 86 -22.81 -4.57 23.07
CA ILE A 86 -22.71 -3.84 21.79
C ILE A 86 -21.38 -3.06 21.80
N ILE A 87 -20.59 -3.21 20.75
CA ILE A 87 -19.27 -2.59 20.58
C ILE A 87 -19.40 -1.33 19.71
N VAL A 88 -20.06 -1.47 18.56
CA VAL A 88 -20.30 -0.38 17.60
C VAL A 88 -21.78 -0.32 17.28
N GLY A 89 -22.30 0.91 17.17
CA GLY A 89 -23.63 1.19 16.66
C GLY A 89 -24.78 0.85 17.60
N SER A 90 -25.97 0.70 17.03
CA SER A 90 -27.18 0.31 17.74
C SER A 90 -28.09 -0.46 16.79
N PRO A 91 -28.47 -1.71 17.13
CA PRO A 91 -29.28 -2.51 16.24
C PRO A 91 -30.66 -1.85 16.05
N PRO A 92 -31.18 -1.79 14.82
CA PRO A 92 -32.46 -1.12 14.52
C PRO A 92 -33.70 -1.94 14.93
N VAL A 93 -33.52 -3.19 15.38
CA VAL A 93 -34.60 -4.13 15.70
C VAL A 93 -34.39 -4.80 17.06
N CYS A 94 -35.48 -5.19 17.72
CA CYS A 94 -35.45 -5.80 19.05
C CYS A 94 -35.08 -7.29 19.03
N GLU A 95 -35.37 -8.00 17.93
CA GLU A 95 -35.06 -9.42 17.78
C GLU A 95 -34.01 -9.57 16.68
N LEU A 96 -32.84 -10.09 17.06
CA LEU A 96 -31.71 -10.28 16.17
C LEU A 96 -31.60 -11.76 15.86
N THR A 97 -31.71 -12.10 14.58
CA THR A 97 -31.54 -13.48 14.12
C THR A 97 -30.45 -13.56 13.07
N VAL A 98 -29.82 -14.72 12.98
CA VAL A 98 -28.81 -15.00 11.95
C VAL A 98 -28.97 -16.43 11.42
N ASP A 99 -28.77 -16.58 10.12
CA ASP A 99 -28.76 -17.86 9.42
C ASP A 99 -27.29 -18.20 9.09
N THR A 100 -26.79 -19.31 9.62
CA THR A 100 -25.37 -19.74 9.47
C THR A 100 -25.26 -21.26 9.60
N ASP A 101 -24.07 -21.80 9.28
CA ASP A 101 -23.69 -23.16 9.64
C ASP A 101 -23.72 -23.37 11.16
N TRP A 102 -23.73 -24.63 11.60
CA TRP A 102 -23.79 -24.97 13.03
C TRP A 102 -22.72 -24.22 13.86
N LYS A 103 -23.17 -23.62 14.95
CA LYS A 103 -22.39 -22.95 15.99
C LYS A 103 -22.72 -23.55 17.36
N ASP A 104 -21.73 -23.57 18.23
CA ASP A 104 -21.87 -24.02 19.61
C ASP A 104 -22.63 -22.95 20.42
N PRO A 105 -23.84 -23.24 20.95
CA PRO A 105 -24.61 -22.27 21.70
C PRO A 105 -23.98 -21.83 23.04
N ASP A 106 -23.01 -22.59 23.55
CA ASP A 106 -22.30 -22.26 24.79
C ASP A 106 -21.12 -21.30 24.55
N GLU A 107 -20.72 -21.09 23.29
CA GLU A 107 -19.68 -20.15 22.90
C GLU A 107 -20.20 -18.74 22.66
N THR A 108 -19.30 -17.77 22.84
CA THR A 108 -19.57 -16.36 22.56
C THR A 108 -18.90 -15.96 21.26
N TYR A 109 -19.66 -15.27 20.41
CA TYR A 109 -19.24 -14.86 19.09
C TYR A 109 -19.18 -13.34 18.97
N ALA A 110 -18.17 -12.84 18.25
CA ALA A 110 -18.16 -11.49 17.72
C ALA A 110 -18.90 -11.48 16.38
N MET A 111 -19.83 -10.54 16.23
CA MET A 111 -20.69 -10.43 15.05
C MET A 111 -20.68 -8.99 14.56
N ALA A 112 -20.40 -8.82 13.28
CA ALA A 112 -20.55 -7.54 12.58
C ALA A 112 -21.75 -7.64 11.64
N GLY A 113 -22.63 -6.63 11.67
CA GLY A 113 -23.88 -6.61 10.92
C GLY A 113 -24.03 -5.31 10.14
N ARG A 114 -24.44 -5.42 8.88
CA ARG A 114 -24.84 -4.29 8.04
C ARG A 114 -26.34 -4.29 7.83
N TRP A 115 -26.98 -3.15 8.01
CA TRP A 115 -28.40 -2.96 7.80
C TRP A 115 -28.68 -2.62 6.33
N ASN A 116 -29.49 -3.46 5.68
CA ASN A 116 -29.89 -3.23 4.28
C ASN A 116 -31.24 -2.49 4.13
N GLY A 117 -31.85 -2.06 5.24
CA GLY A 117 -33.19 -1.45 5.26
C GLY A 117 -34.29 -2.37 5.80
N GLU A 118 -34.07 -3.68 5.79
CA GLU A 118 -35.05 -4.69 6.21
C GLU A 118 -34.48 -5.69 7.21
N THR A 119 -33.23 -6.12 7.02
CA THR A 119 -32.54 -7.12 7.84
C THR A 119 -31.08 -6.74 8.09
N LEU A 120 -30.51 -7.26 9.16
CA LEU A 120 -29.06 -7.23 9.36
C LEU A 120 -28.42 -8.39 8.59
N GLU A 121 -27.53 -8.06 7.67
CA GLU A 121 -26.63 -8.98 7.01
C GLU A 121 -25.41 -9.18 7.90
N TRP A 122 -25.29 -10.36 8.50
CA TRP A 122 -24.25 -10.68 9.46
C TRP A 122 -23.03 -11.30 8.79
N SER A 123 -21.87 -10.90 9.29
CA SER A 123 -20.66 -11.69 9.25
C SER A 123 -20.32 -12.17 10.66
N ILE A 124 -20.27 -13.48 10.84
CA ILE A 124 -20.01 -14.13 12.14
C ILE A 124 -18.57 -14.64 12.13
N GLU A 125 -17.75 -14.17 13.08
CA GLU A 125 -16.43 -14.76 13.32
C GLU A 125 -16.50 -15.89 14.34
N ASN A 126 -15.64 -16.89 14.14
CA ASN A 126 -15.75 -18.20 14.79
C ASN A 126 -15.35 -18.22 16.27
N GLN A 127 -14.79 -17.14 16.85
CA GLN A 127 -14.54 -17.08 18.28
C GLN A 127 -14.34 -15.63 18.75
N ARG A 128 -14.81 -15.33 19.96
CA ARG A 128 -14.57 -14.04 20.63
C ARG A 128 -13.07 -13.78 20.79
N ASP A 129 -12.59 -12.74 20.13
CA ASP A 129 -11.25 -12.18 20.32
C ASP A 129 -11.32 -10.87 21.14
N ASP A 130 -11.01 -10.95 22.43
CA ASP A 130 -11.16 -9.80 23.32
C ASP A 130 -10.20 -8.64 23.00
N GLU A 131 -9.02 -8.92 22.46
CA GLU A 131 -8.03 -7.89 22.13
C GLU A 131 -8.44 -7.14 20.87
N LEU A 132 -8.89 -7.84 19.84
CA LEU A 132 -9.48 -7.22 18.65
C LEU A 132 -10.72 -6.39 19.01
N LEU A 133 -11.61 -6.92 19.85
CA LEU A 133 -12.80 -6.19 20.27
C LEU A 133 -12.44 -4.92 21.05
N GLN A 134 -11.45 -4.98 21.94
CA GLN A 134 -10.97 -3.80 22.66
C GLN A 134 -10.36 -2.77 21.70
N TYR A 135 -9.59 -3.21 20.70
CA TYR A 135 -9.05 -2.36 19.65
C TYR A 135 -10.16 -1.64 18.88
N LEU A 136 -11.16 -2.37 18.38
CA LEU A 136 -12.31 -1.82 17.66
C LEU A 136 -13.09 -0.79 18.48
N THR A 137 -13.20 -0.98 19.79
CA THR A 137 -13.90 -0.04 20.67
C THR A 137 -13.14 1.28 20.86
N ARG A 138 -11.81 1.27 20.72
CA ARG A 138 -10.93 2.44 20.86
C ARG A 138 -10.54 3.06 19.52
N LEU A 139 -10.91 2.43 18.41
CA LEU A 139 -10.48 2.81 17.07
C LEU A 139 -10.93 4.24 16.74
N PRO A 140 -10.02 5.15 16.36
CA PRO A 140 -10.39 6.49 15.97
C PRO A 140 -11.33 6.48 14.75
N PRO A 141 -12.33 7.39 14.67
CA PRO A 141 -13.22 7.46 13.52
C PRO A 141 -12.45 7.85 12.25
N LEU A 142 -13.01 7.52 11.07
CA LEU A 142 -12.32 7.72 9.80
C LEU A 142 -11.98 9.20 9.51
N ASP A 143 -12.75 10.14 10.03
CA ASP A 143 -12.56 11.59 9.88
C ASP A 143 -11.75 12.24 11.01
N ALA A 144 -11.21 11.45 11.96
CA ALA A 144 -10.35 11.97 13.01
C ALA A 144 -9.08 12.62 12.42
N PRO A 145 -8.66 13.80 12.94
CA PRO A 145 -7.42 14.44 12.53
C PRO A 145 -6.21 13.52 12.68
N VAL A 146 -5.35 13.47 11.65
CA VAL A 146 -4.23 12.53 11.56
C VAL A 146 -3.31 12.62 12.78
N ASP A 147 -2.96 13.83 13.19
CA ASP A 147 -2.14 14.14 14.37
C ASP A 147 -2.71 13.57 15.67
N SER A 148 -4.04 13.51 15.80
CA SER A 148 -4.71 12.92 16.96
C SER A 148 -4.75 11.38 16.93
N THR A 149 -4.65 10.77 15.74
CA THR A 149 -4.74 9.31 15.58
C THR A 149 -3.41 8.58 15.67
N ILE A 150 -2.30 9.25 15.33
CA ILE A 150 -0.98 8.61 15.31
C ILE A 150 -0.56 8.03 16.67
N PRO A 151 -0.74 8.72 17.82
CA PRO A 151 -0.40 8.14 19.12
C PRO A 151 -1.09 6.81 19.40
N PHE A 152 -2.37 6.67 18.99
CA PHE A 152 -3.12 5.43 19.14
C PHE A 152 -2.51 4.28 18.32
N PHE A 153 -2.16 4.52 17.05
CA PHE A 153 -1.56 3.48 16.21
C PHE A 153 -0.12 3.16 16.63
N LEU A 154 0.64 4.12 17.15
CA LEU A 154 1.98 3.87 17.72
C LEU A 154 1.93 2.97 18.95
N GLU A 155 1.00 3.21 19.88
CA GLU A 155 0.75 2.30 21.01
C GLU A 155 0.41 0.89 20.49
N THR A 156 -0.44 0.85 19.47
CA THR A 156 -0.94 -0.40 18.88
C THR A 156 0.13 -1.20 18.15
N LEU A 157 1.17 -0.58 17.57
CA LEU A 157 2.26 -1.32 16.90
C LEU A 157 2.94 -2.37 17.79
N SER A 158 2.88 -2.20 19.11
CA SER A 158 3.53 -3.09 20.07
C SER A 158 2.63 -4.24 20.55
N THR A 159 1.37 -4.33 20.10
CA THR A 159 0.50 -5.47 20.43
C THR A 159 1.06 -6.79 19.84
N PRO A 160 0.94 -7.92 20.57
CA PRO A 160 1.22 -9.24 20.01
C PRO A 160 0.19 -9.65 18.93
N HIS A 161 -1.03 -9.11 18.96
CA HIS A 161 -2.12 -9.50 18.07
C HIS A 161 -1.87 -9.08 16.62
N ALA A 162 -1.73 -10.09 15.74
CA ALA A 162 -1.28 -9.86 14.36
C ALA A 162 -2.20 -8.96 13.53
N LEU A 163 -3.53 -9.13 13.60
CA LEU A 163 -4.48 -8.30 12.83
C LEU A 163 -4.49 -6.86 13.29
N VAL A 164 -4.60 -6.63 14.60
CA VAL A 164 -4.55 -5.31 15.22
C VAL A 164 -3.24 -4.58 14.90
N ARG A 165 -2.10 -5.27 15.03
CA ARG A 165 -0.80 -4.72 14.66
C ARG A 165 -0.72 -4.38 13.17
N GLY A 166 -1.16 -5.31 12.30
CA GLY A 166 -1.14 -5.13 10.86
C GLY A 166 -2.00 -3.95 10.38
N ASP A 167 -3.14 -3.72 11.03
CA ASP A 167 -3.97 -2.55 10.79
C ASP A 167 -3.26 -1.25 11.20
N ALA A 168 -2.66 -1.21 12.39
CA ALA A 168 -1.89 -0.05 12.85
C ALA A 168 -0.71 0.28 11.92
N MET A 169 0.00 -0.74 11.44
CA MET A 169 1.07 -0.56 10.44
C MET A 169 0.53 0.06 9.15
N ARG A 170 -0.61 -0.42 8.66
CA ARG A 170 -1.24 0.11 7.44
C ARG A 170 -1.69 1.56 7.62
N GLU A 171 -2.35 1.87 8.73
CA GLU A 171 -2.79 3.23 9.04
C GLU A 171 -1.61 4.20 9.12
N LEU A 172 -0.47 3.78 9.67
CA LEU A 172 0.74 4.61 9.74
C LEU A 172 1.44 4.76 8.38
N ARG A 173 1.39 3.74 7.49
CA ARG A 173 1.95 3.83 6.12
C ARG A 173 1.18 4.79 5.21
N GLU A 174 -0.13 4.93 5.43
CA GLU A 174 -0.96 5.88 4.69
C GLU A 174 -0.75 7.34 5.13
N VAL A 175 -0.04 7.58 6.24
CA VAL A 175 0.29 8.93 6.68
C VAL A 175 1.37 9.51 5.76
N PRO A 176 1.14 10.66 5.11
CA PRO A 176 2.18 11.34 4.32
C PRO A 176 3.41 11.59 5.18
N PHE A 177 4.60 11.38 4.61
CA PHE A 177 5.85 11.47 5.36
C PHE A 177 6.06 12.87 5.97
N GLU A 178 5.63 13.94 5.29
CA GLU A 178 5.66 15.32 5.79
C GLU A 178 4.79 15.53 7.03
N THR A 179 3.73 14.73 7.17
CA THR A 179 2.90 14.75 8.39
C THR A 179 3.61 14.07 9.54
N LEU A 180 4.34 12.98 9.29
CA LEU A 180 5.17 12.31 10.30
C LEU A 180 6.29 13.24 10.81
N THR A 181 6.96 13.98 9.92
CA THR A 181 8.01 14.93 10.32
C THR A 181 7.46 16.09 11.16
N ALA A 182 6.22 16.51 10.92
CA ALA A 182 5.56 17.56 11.69
C ALA A 182 5.20 17.16 13.13
N ILE A 183 5.08 15.85 13.42
CA ILE A 183 4.70 15.34 14.75
C ILE A 183 5.83 14.60 15.47
N THR A 184 7.08 14.79 15.06
CA THR A 184 8.28 14.15 15.64
C THR A 184 8.37 14.22 17.15
N THR A 185 7.90 15.32 17.75
CA THR A 185 7.85 15.48 19.22
C THR A 185 6.95 14.47 19.94
N GLN A 186 6.05 13.79 19.22
CA GLN A 186 5.17 12.74 19.72
C GLN A 186 5.72 11.34 19.43
N LEU A 187 6.73 11.21 18.57
CA LEU A 187 7.30 9.92 18.21
C LEU A 187 8.21 9.42 19.35
N PRO A 188 8.11 8.14 19.75
CA PRO A 188 8.92 7.58 20.81
C PRO A 188 10.32 7.22 20.27
N GLU A 189 11.08 8.23 19.86
CA GLU A 189 12.36 8.09 19.14
C GLU A 189 13.34 7.15 19.84
N SER A 190 13.53 7.30 21.16
CA SER A 190 14.44 6.45 21.93
C SER A 190 13.99 5.00 21.94
N GLU A 191 12.67 4.75 22.00
CA GLU A 191 12.11 3.39 22.00
C GLU A 191 12.23 2.75 20.62
N LEU A 192 11.97 3.52 19.55
CA LEU A 192 12.16 3.07 18.17
C LEU A 192 13.60 2.65 17.92
N ARG A 193 14.57 3.50 18.30
CA ARG A 193 16.00 3.20 18.17
C ARG A 193 16.41 1.98 19.00
N GLN A 194 15.95 1.91 20.25
CA GLN A 194 16.24 0.78 21.13
C GLN A 194 15.69 -0.52 20.55
N TRP A 195 14.46 -0.51 20.03
CA TRP A 195 13.82 -1.67 19.43
C TRP A 195 14.59 -2.14 18.20
N LEU A 196 14.93 -1.23 17.26
CA LEU A 196 15.68 -1.57 16.04
C LEU A 196 17.09 -2.09 16.37
N SER A 197 17.74 -1.51 17.35
CA SER A 197 19.06 -1.97 17.82
C SER A 197 18.99 -3.36 18.44
N ALA A 198 17.97 -3.62 19.27
CA ALA A 198 17.75 -4.94 19.88
C ALA A 198 17.41 -5.99 18.82
N TYR A 199 16.62 -5.62 17.82
CA TYR A 199 16.32 -6.46 16.67
C TYR A 199 17.59 -6.84 15.89
N LEU A 200 18.42 -5.84 15.55
CA LEU A 200 19.67 -6.08 14.82
C LEU A 200 20.66 -6.93 15.61
N ALA A 201 20.72 -6.74 16.94
CA ALA A 201 21.54 -7.54 17.85
C ALA A 201 21.04 -8.99 18.04
N THR A 202 19.77 -9.26 17.70
CA THR A 202 19.21 -10.62 17.72
C THR A 202 19.77 -11.41 16.52
N PRO A 203 20.31 -12.63 16.72
CA PRO A 203 20.78 -13.47 15.63
C PRO A 203 19.68 -13.68 14.58
N LYS A 204 20.04 -13.70 13.29
CA LYS A 204 19.06 -13.72 12.18
C LYS A 204 18.06 -14.86 12.33
N GLU A 205 18.54 -16.04 12.68
CA GLU A 205 17.77 -17.26 12.90
C GLU A 205 16.81 -17.22 14.10
N GLN A 206 16.92 -16.20 14.97
CA GLN A 206 16.06 -16.00 16.14
C GLN A 206 15.07 -14.84 15.96
N ARG A 207 15.17 -14.09 14.86
CA ARG A 207 14.27 -12.97 14.58
C ARG A 207 12.89 -13.52 14.21
N LEU A 208 11.87 -13.01 14.89
CA LEU A 208 10.50 -13.48 14.71
C LEU A 208 9.88 -12.79 13.49
N GLU A 209 9.08 -13.52 12.73
CA GLU A 209 8.38 -13.01 11.53
C GLU A 209 7.56 -11.74 11.80
N HIS A 210 6.87 -11.70 12.95
CA HIS A 210 6.11 -10.52 13.34
C HIS A 210 6.98 -9.30 13.70
N GLN A 211 8.27 -9.49 14.00
CA GLN A 211 9.21 -8.40 14.18
C GLN A 211 9.70 -7.90 12.82
N ARG A 212 10.01 -8.81 11.88
CA ARG A 212 10.39 -8.47 10.50
C ARG A 212 9.39 -7.56 9.81
N SER A 213 8.11 -7.92 9.86
CA SER A 213 7.03 -7.12 9.27
C SER A 213 6.97 -5.68 9.82
N GLN A 214 7.42 -5.42 11.05
CA GLN A 214 7.42 -4.07 11.63
C GLN A 214 8.63 -3.21 11.24
N LEU A 215 9.67 -3.79 10.63
CA LEU A 215 10.95 -3.10 10.43
C LEU A 215 10.79 -1.82 9.63
N ALA A 216 10.13 -1.94 8.48
CA ALA A 216 10.01 -0.86 7.52
C ALA A 216 9.28 0.35 8.13
N ILE A 217 8.10 0.15 8.72
CA ILE A 217 7.37 1.25 9.36
C ILE A 217 8.15 1.85 10.55
N ARG A 218 8.85 1.04 11.35
CA ARG A 218 9.67 1.56 12.47
C ARG A 218 10.86 2.36 11.96
N CYS A 219 11.47 1.97 10.83
CA CYS A 219 12.52 2.75 10.19
C CYS A 219 12.00 4.07 9.64
N LEU A 220 10.82 4.10 9.01
CA LEU A 220 10.18 5.32 8.54
C LEU A 220 9.90 6.29 9.68
N LEU A 221 9.32 5.80 10.78
CA LEU A 221 9.03 6.60 11.96
C LEU A 221 10.30 7.18 12.58
N LEU A 222 11.38 6.39 12.68
CA LEU A 222 12.65 6.89 13.20
C LEU A 222 13.32 7.89 12.23
N ALA A 223 13.25 7.64 10.91
CA ALA A 223 13.78 8.55 9.90
C ALA A 223 13.04 9.90 9.88
N ALA A 224 11.75 9.93 10.20
CA ALA A 224 10.99 11.17 10.34
C ALA A 224 11.54 12.09 11.44
N CYS A 225 12.23 11.54 12.44
CA CYS A 225 12.93 12.31 13.48
C CYS A 225 14.24 12.99 12.99
N ASP A 226 14.63 12.78 11.73
CA ASP A 226 15.78 13.39 11.02
C ASP A 226 17.11 13.32 11.77
N GLN A 227 17.50 12.12 12.19
CA GLN A 227 18.78 11.89 12.86
C GLN A 227 19.76 11.16 11.95
N SER A 228 20.70 11.91 11.39
CA SER A 228 21.73 11.37 10.46
C SER A 228 22.58 10.24 11.05
N GLN A 229 22.66 10.14 12.38
CA GLN A 229 23.39 9.09 13.10
C GLN A 229 22.73 7.70 13.02
N ASP A 230 21.45 7.62 12.63
CA ASP A 230 20.72 6.36 12.54
C ASP A 230 20.93 5.65 11.18
N ALA A 231 21.58 6.29 10.21
CA ALA A 231 21.79 5.70 8.89
C ALA A 231 22.57 4.36 8.90
N PRO A 232 23.64 4.19 9.71
CA PRO A 232 24.30 2.89 9.87
C PRO A 232 23.39 1.80 10.46
N LEU A 233 22.45 2.17 11.33
CA LEU A 233 21.46 1.25 11.88
C LEU A 233 20.55 0.72 10.76
N PHE A 234 20.03 1.62 9.91
CA PHE A 234 19.17 1.22 8.78
C PHE A 234 19.92 0.34 7.77
N LEU A 235 21.18 0.68 7.45
CA LEU A 235 22.01 -0.14 6.58
C LEU A 235 22.21 -1.56 7.11
N GLY A 236 22.39 -1.73 8.43
CA GLY A 236 22.50 -3.06 9.03
C GLY A 236 21.22 -3.90 8.94
N LEU A 237 20.06 -3.26 8.77
CA LEU A 237 18.77 -3.94 8.62
C LEU A 237 18.52 -4.39 7.18
N LEU A 238 19.22 -3.83 6.20
CA LEU A 238 19.11 -4.21 4.78
C LEU A 238 19.62 -5.62 4.50
N ASP A 239 20.37 -6.22 5.42
CA ASP A 239 20.84 -7.60 5.33
C ASP A 239 19.75 -8.63 5.70
N ASP A 240 18.58 -8.20 6.16
CA ASP A 240 17.48 -9.10 6.53
C ASP A 240 16.66 -9.55 5.31
N GLU A 241 15.87 -10.61 5.50
CA GLU A 241 14.87 -11.05 4.52
C GLU A 241 13.60 -10.22 4.68
N PHE A 242 13.06 -9.73 3.57
CA PHE A 242 11.84 -8.95 3.52
C PHE A 242 10.76 -9.72 2.76
N ASP A 243 9.59 -9.87 3.37
CA ASP A 243 8.46 -10.58 2.76
C ASP A 243 7.79 -9.74 1.66
N ASP A 244 7.80 -8.41 1.80
CA ASP A 244 7.31 -7.45 0.81
C ASP A 244 8.47 -6.63 0.23
N THR A 245 8.51 -6.53 -1.10
CA THR A 245 9.47 -5.66 -1.81
C THR A 245 9.39 -4.21 -1.35
N ASN A 246 8.22 -3.73 -0.95
CA ASN A 246 8.04 -2.36 -0.45
C ASN A 246 8.71 -2.17 0.91
N ASP A 247 8.74 -3.18 1.77
CA ASP A 247 9.34 -3.07 3.10
C ASP A 247 10.84 -2.77 2.99
N ARG A 248 11.56 -3.46 2.09
CA ARG A 248 12.98 -3.19 1.84
C ARG A 248 13.19 -1.78 1.25
N ALA A 249 12.33 -1.36 0.32
CA ALA A 249 12.39 -0.01 -0.25
C ALA A 249 12.15 1.08 0.81
N GLU A 250 11.23 0.88 1.75
CA GLU A 250 10.97 1.78 2.87
C GLU A 250 12.20 1.89 3.82
N VAL A 251 12.88 0.78 4.12
CA VAL A 251 14.14 0.79 4.90
C VAL A 251 15.26 1.49 4.13
N LEU A 252 15.39 1.26 2.83
CA LEU A 252 16.33 1.98 1.96
C LEU A 252 16.03 3.48 1.95
N PHE A 253 14.76 3.87 1.82
CA PHE A 253 14.35 5.27 1.87
C PHE A 253 14.75 5.90 3.22
N ALA A 254 14.49 5.24 4.34
CA ALA A 254 14.93 5.70 5.66
C ALA A 254 16.46 5.88 5.75
N ALA A 255 17.24 4.93 5.21
CA ALA A 255 18.69 5.01 5.15
C ALA A 255 19.20 6.18 4.29
N LEU A 256 18.64 6.34 3.08
CA LEU A 256 19.04 7.38 2.14
C LEU A 256 18.64 8.78 2.61
N LEU A 257 17.46 8.92 3.22
CA LEU A 257 16.99 10.20 3.74
C LEU A 257 17.88 10.68 4.90
N THR A 258 18.19 9.79 5.84
CA THR A 258 19.02 10.15 7.02
C THR A 258 20.51 10.26 6.69
N GLY A 259 21.03 9.37 5.84
CA GLY A 259 22.46 9.31 5.50
C GLY A 259 22.89 10.10 4.27
N GLY A 260 21.94 10.53 3.44
CA GLY A 260 22.18 11.29 2.22
C GLY A 260 23.11 10.61 1.23
N ASN A 261 23.90 11.41 0.51
CA ASN A 261 24.76 10.91 -0.57
C ASN A 261 25.85 9.92 -0.10
N ALA A 262 26.33 10.04 1.14
CA ALA A 262 27.35 9.13 1.66
C ALA A 262 26.82 7.69 1.77
N VAL A 263 25.62 7.53 2.33
CA VAL A 263 24.93 6.24 2.39
C VAL A 263 24.53 5.77 0.99
N PHE A 264 24.10 6.69 0.12
CA PHE A 264 23.79 6.33 -1.26
C PHE A 264 24.99 5.71 -1.98
N GLN A 265 26.19 6.31 -1.87
CA GLN A 265 27.41 5.73 -2.44
C GLN A 265 27.70 4.33 -1.90
N GLN A 266 27.59 4.14 -0.58
CA GLN A 266 27.82 2.84 0.04
C GLN A 266 26.84 1.78 -0.49
N VAL A 267 25.55 2.12 -0.61
CA VAL A 267 24.55 1.24 -1.21
C VAL A 267 24.92 0.91 -2.65
N LEU A 268 25.27 1.91 -3.47
CA LEU A 268 25.68 1.68 -4.85
C LEU A 268 26.89 0.76 -4.95
N GLU A 269 27.94 0.98 -4.16
CA GLU A 269 29.13 0.13 -4.15
C GLU A 269 28.78 -1.32 -3.82
N SER A 270 27.90 -1.54 -2.83
CA SER A 270 27.40 -2.87 -2.48
C SER A 270 26.63 -3.52 -3.63
N GLU A 271 25.67 -2.81 -4.22
CA GLU A 271 24.82 -3.31 -5.30
C GLU A 271 25.63 -3.62 -6.58
N TYR A 272 26.62 -2.79 -6.91
CA TYR A 272 27.52 -3.03 -8.04
C TYR A 272 28.49 -4.19 -7.75
N ALA A 273 28.95 -4.36 -6.51
CA ALA A 273 29.83 -5.46 -6.14
C ALA A 273 29.10 -6.81 -6.18
N ALA A 274 27.80 -6.83 -5.88
CA ALA A 274 26.99 -8.05 -5.83
C ALA A 274 26.88 -8.76 -7.19
N ASN A 275 27.02 -8.05 -8.31
CA ASN A 275 27.19 -8.49 -9.72
C ASN A 275 26.33 -9.65 -10.29
N ASP A 276 25.52 -10.35 -9.49
CA ASP A 276 24.98 -11.68 -9.78
C ASP A 276 23.59 -11.93 -9.15
N VAL A 277 23.07 -11.00 -8.35
CA VAL A 277 21.74 -11.13 -7.75
C VAL A 277 20.68 -10.48 -8.66
N VAL A 278 19.66 -11.29 -8.95
CA VAL A 278 18.46 -11.00 -9.75
C VAL A 278 17.86 -9.63 -9.39
N GLY A 279 17.33 -8.89 -10.36
CA GLY A 279 17.02 -7.44 -10.33
C GLY A 279 16.07 -6.88 -9.26
N THR A 280 15.69 -7.65 -8.23
CA THR A 280 14.84 -7.19 -7.13
C THR A 280 15.45 -6.04 -6.32
N ASP A 281 16.77 -6.04 -6.09
CA ASP A 281 17.43 -5.01 -5.29
C ASP A 281 17.48 -3.65 -6.01
N TRP A 282 17.74 -3.65 -7.32
CA TRP A 282 17.74 -2.44 -8.14
C TRP A 282 16.35 -1.81 -8.26
N PHE A 283 15.29 -2.63 -8.29
CA PHE A 283 13.92 -2.13 -8.29
C PHE A 283 13.58 -1.41 -6.98
N GLN A 284 13.90 -2.03 -5.84
CA GLN A 284 13.64 -1.46 -4.51
C GLN A 284 14.46 -0.18 -4.26
N LEU A 285 15.72 -0.16 -4.72
CA LEU A 285 16.54 1.06 -4.71
C LEU A 285 15.92 2.18 -5.56
N ALA A 286 15.37 1.85 -6.73
CA ALA A 286 14.69 2.85 -7.56
C ALA A 286 13.45 3.44 -6.88
N ILE A 287 12.63 2.61 -6.23
CA ILE A 287 11.47 3.07 -5.43
C ILE A 287 11.95 3.99 -4.30
N ALA A 288 12.96 3.57 -3.54
CA ALA A 288 13.51 4.37 -2.44
C ALA A 288 14.04 5.72 -2.92
N ILE A 289 14.74 5.76 -4.06
CA ILE A 289 15.21 6.99 -4.70
C ILE A 289 14.02 7.89 -5.07
N GLU A 290 12.95 7.36 -5.65
CA GLU A 290 11.77 8.15 -6.01
C GLU A 290 11.14 8.79 -4.77
N MET A 291 10.99 8.03 -3.68
CA MET A 291 10.51 8.53 -2.39
C MET A 291 11.40 9.64 -1.83
N VAL A 292 12.74 9.48 -1.87
CA VAL A 292 13.68 10.53 -1.46
C VAL A 292 13.52 11.76 -2.33
N LEU A 293 13.40 11.61 -3.65
CA LEU A 293 13.28 12.75 -4.56
C LEU A 293 11.95 13.52 -4.43
N ASP A 294 10.89 12.85 -3.96
CA ASP A 294 9.61 13.48 -3.64
C ASP A 294 9.68 14.24 -2.31
N THR A 295 10.43 13.71 -1.35
CA THR A 295 10.58 14.29 0.00
C THR A 295 11.62 15.42 0.05
N ASP A 296 12.82 15.16 -0.50
CA ASP A 296 13.98 16.04 -0.48
C ASP A 296 14.79 15.87 -1.80
N PRO A 297 14.44 16.63 -2.86
CA PRO A 297 14.98 16.44 -4.21
C PRO A 297 16.49 16.72 -4.34
N ASP A 298 17.09 17.40 -3.37
CA ASP A 298 18.51 17.74 -3.36
C ASP A 298 19.33 16.85 -2.41
N ARG A 299 18.70 15.87 -1.74
CA ARG A 299 19.35 14.94 -0.80
C ARG A 299 20.43 14.06 -1.45
N LEU A 300 20.24 13.71 -2.71
CA LEU A 300 21.09 12.77 -3.45
C LEU A 300 21.77 13.45 -4.65
N GLU A 301 23.03 13.11 -4.92
CA GLU A 301 23.75 13.72 -6.02
C GLU A 301 23.20 13.28 -7.38
N ARG A 302 22.87 14.27 -8.23
CA ARG A 302 22.34 14.04 -9.58
C ARG A 302 23.22 13.13 -10.45
N ALA A 303 24.54 13.21 -10.27
CA ALA A 303 25.48 12.40 -11.05
C ALA A 303 25.28 10.90 -10.78
N ASP A 304 25.09 10.53 -9.52
CA ASP A 304 24.88 9.16 -9.09
C ASP A 304 23.49 8.65 -9.39
N LEU A 305 22.47 9.50 -9.24
CA LEU A 305 21.12 9.21 -9.71
C LEU A 305 21.12 8.88 -11.21
N GLY A 306 21.88 9.64 -12.02
CA GLY A 306 22.05 9.36 -13.44
C GLY A 306 22.80 8.05 -13.72
N ARG A 307 23.72 7.62 -12.85
CA ARG A 307 24.38 6.30 -12.96
C ARG A 307 23.37 5.17 -12.71
N VAL A 308 22.58 5.27 -11.64
CA VAL A 308 21.51 4.29 -11.34
C VAL A 308 20.53 4.20 -12.49
N ALA A 309 20.01 5.34 -12.97
CA ALA A 309 19.01 5.36 -14.03
C ALA A 309 19.51 4.66 -15.31
N ARG A 310 20.78 4.85 -15.67
CA ARG A 310 21.40 4.16 -16.82
C ARG A 310 21.63 2.67 -16.57
N ARG A 311 21.93 2.26 -15.33
CA ARG A 311 22.03 0.85 -14.95
C ARG A 311 20.66 0.15 -15.03
N LEU A 312 19.58 0.82 -14.62
CA LEU A 312 18.21 0.31 -14.76
C LEU A 312 17.82 0.07 -16.23
N LEU A 313 18.36 0.86 -17.17
CA LEU A 313 18.13 0.62 -18.61
C LEU A 313 18.74 -0.68 -19.14
N GLU A 314 19.67 -1.28 -18.41
CA GLU A 314 20.31 -2.54 -18.78
C GLU A 314 19.46 -3.76 -18.42
N ASP A 315 18.50 -3.60 -17.51
CA ASP A 315 17.54 -4.63 -17.14
C ASP A 315 16.19 -4.41 -17.85
N PRO A 316 15.75 -5.32 -18.74
CA PRO A 316 14.49 -5.20 -19.48
C PRO A 316 13.26 -4.95 -18.60
N GLU A 317 13.25 -5.46 -17.37
CA GLU A 317 12.12 -5.29 -16.44
C GLU A 317 12.10 -3.88 -15.82
N LEU A 318 13.28 -3.26 -15.66
CA LEU A 318 13.45 -1.96 -14.99
C LEU A 318 13.65 -0.79 -15.95
N GLN A 319 13.70 -1.04 -17.26
CA GLN A 319 13.90 -0.02 -18.29
C GLN A 319 12.91 1.15 -18.20
N THR A 320 11.64 0.87 -17.89
CA THR A 320 10.61 1.93 -17.78
C THR A 320 10.88 2.86 -16.58
N THR A 321 11.25 2.30 -15.44
CA THR A 321 11.68 3.03 -14.25
C THR A 321 12.95 3.86 -14.52
N GLY A 322 13.95 3.26 -15.18
CA GLY A 322 15.16 3.97 -15.60
C GLY A 322 14.86 5.18 -16.49
N LEU A 323 13.93 5.05 -17.45
CA LEU A 323 13.50 6.16 -18.30
C LEU A 323 12.75 7.26 -17.54
N GLN A 324 11.89 6.89 -16.59
CA GLN A 324 11.19 7.85 -15.73
C GLN A 324 12.19 8.66 -14.91
N LEU A 325 13.15 7.98 -14.28
CA LEU A 325 14.20 8.63 -13.49
C LEU A 325 15.07 9.55 -14.35
N LEU A 326 15.55 9.10 -15.52
CA LEU A 326 16.30 9.96 -16.45
C LEU A 326 15.49 11.19 -16.90
N THR A 327 14.19 11.03 -17.15
CA THR A 327 13.30 12.14 -17.52
C THR A 327 13.22 13.17 -16.40
N ARG A 328 13.02 12.71 -15.16
CA ARG A 328 12.96 13.57 -13.96
C ARG A 328 14.27 14.32 -13.73
N LEU A 329 15.40 13.63 -13.93
CA LEU A 329 16.73 14.21 -13.81
C LEU A 329 17.10 15.14 -14.96
N LYS A 330 16.33 15.14 -16.05
CA LYS A 330 16.64 15.78 -17.32
C LYS A 330 17.98 15.32 -17.90
N ASP A 331 18.31 14.04 -17.72
CA ASP A 331 19.51 13.47 -18.33
C ASP A 331 19.21 12.99 -19.74
N TRP A 332 19.55 13.84 -20.71
CA TRP A 332 19.34 13.63 -22.14
C TRP A 332 20.49 12.89 -22.83
N THR A 333 21.58 12.62 -22.11
CA THR A 333 22.80 12.02 -22.67
C THR A 333 22.56 10.66 -23.36
N PRO A 334 21.74 9.73 -22.83
CA PRO A 334 21.51 8.43 -23.47
C PRO A 334 20.43 8.44 -24.57
N MET A 335 19.93 9.60 -25.02
CA MET A 335 18.78 9.71 -25.94
C MET A 335 18.92 8.87 -27.21
N GLY A 336 20.12 8.83 -27.81
CA GLY A 336 20.37 8.00 -29.00
C GLY A 336 20.18 6.51 -28.74
N ARG A 337 20.71 6.00 -27.61
CA ARG A 337 20.54 4.62 -27.16
C ARG A 337 19.07 4.32 -26.87
N ILE A 338 18.39 5.21 -26.14
CA ILE A 338 16.97 5.08 -25.79
C ILE A 338 16.09 4.98 -27.05
N PHE A 339 16.37 5.81 -28.06
CA PHE A 339 15.66 5.73 -29.33
C PHE A 339 15.89 4.41 -30.05
N MET A 340 17.12 3.87 -30.03
CA MET A 340 17.42 2.55 -30.61
C MET A 340 16.63 1.42 -29.93
N MET A 341 16.43 1.51 -28.60
CA MET A 341 15.62 0.54 -27.85
C MET A 341 14.16 0.45 -28.33
N TYR A 342 13.66 1.47 -29.02
CA TYR A 342 12.30 1.47 -29.59
C TYR A 342 12.09 0.36 -30.63
N ASN A 343 13.15 0.01 -31.36
CA ASN A 343 13.15 -1.01 -32.41
C ASN A 343 14.04 -2.20 -32.06
N ASP A 344 14.61 -2.24 -30.86
CA ASP A 344 15.48 -3.33 -30.45
C ASP A 344 14.65 -4.57 -30.13
N HIS A 345 14.77 -5.59 -30.98
CA HIS A 345 14.10 -6.87 -30.79
C HIS A 345 14.92 -7.76 -29.85
N GLN A 346 14.84 -7.48 -28.55
CA GLN A 346 15.50 -8.31 -27.56
C GLN A 346 14.93 -9.73 -27.58
N ASN A 347 15.81 -10.70 -27.83
CA ASN A 347 15.43 -12.11 -28.01
C ASN A 347 14.36 -12.32 -29.10
N GLY A 348 14.41 -11.52 -30.18
CA GLY A 348 13.45 -11.57 -31.28
C GLY A 348 12.08 -10.98 -30.96
N ARG A 349 11.85 -10.46 -29.75
CA ARG A 349 10.59 -9.86 -29.33
C ARG A 349 10.68 -8.34 -29.41
N PRO A 350 9.69 -7.65 -29.99
CA PRO A 350 9.65 -6.19 -29.94
C PRO A 350 9.53 -5.71 -28.49
N PRO A 351 9.94 -4.46 -28.20
CA PRO A 351 9.76 -3.88 -26.87
C PRO A 351 8.28 -3.79 -26.53
N SER A 352 7.97 -3.91 -25.24
CA SER A 352 6.60 -3.87 -24.73
C SER A 352 5.92 -2.52 -25.05
N LYS A 353 4.58 -2.51 -25.09
CA LYS A 353 3.81 -1.26 -25.26
C LYS A 353 4.10 -0.24 -24.16
N ALA A 354 4.34 -0.70 -22.93
CA ALA A 354 4.73 0.17 -21.83
C ALA A 354 6.08 0.84 -22.11
N MET A 355 7.07 0.07 -22.55
CA MET A 355 8.41 0.58 -22.89
C MET A 355 8.36 1.59 -24.06
N ARG A 356 7.65 1.27 -25.15
CA ARG A 356 7.47 2.20 -26.27
C ARG A 356 6.85 3.53 -25.83
N ARG A 357 5.83 3.50 -24.97
CA ARG A 357 5.22 4.71 -24.40
C ARG A 357 6.22 5.48 -23.54
N ALA A 358 6.97 4.80 -22.67
CA ALA A 358 7.99 5.44 -21.84
C ALA A 358 9.06 6.16 -22.68
N ILE A 359 9.53 5.52 -23.77
CA ILE A 359 10.48 6.15 -24.72
C ILE A 359 9.87 7.40 -25.35
N ILE A 360 8.62 7.33 -25.81
CA ILE A 360 7.93 8.49 -26.41
C ILE A 360 7.81 9.63 -25.39
N HIS A 361 7.43 9.33 -24.14
CA HIS A 361 7.34 10.32 -23.07
C HIS A 361 8.69 10.98 -22.76
N TYR A 362 9.76 10.18 -22.68
CA TYR A 362 11.12 10.69 -22.51
C TYR A 362 11.49 11.66 -23.65
N LEU A 363 11.25 11.29 -24.91
CA LEU A 363 11.52 12.14 -26.07
C LEU A 363 10.64 13.40 -26.10
N GLN A 364 9.38 13.31 -25.69
CA GLN A 364 8.48 14.46 -25.58
C GLN A 364 8.96 15.44 -24.51
N ALA A 365 9.36 14.94 -23.34
CA ALA A 365 9.93 15.76 -22.28
C ALA A 365 11.21 16.46 -22.74
N ALA A 366 12.13 15.73 -23.38
CA ALA A 366 13.35 16.29 -23.94
C ALA A 366 13.07 17.34 -25.03
N ALA A 367 12.08 17.12 -25.90
CA ALA A 367 11.71 18.08 -26.95
C ALA A 367 11.02 19.36 -26.42
N ALA A 368 10.45 19.27 -25.22
CA ALA A 368 9.78 20.36 -24.51
C ALA A 368 10.67 21.07 -23.49
N ASP A 369 11.90 20.58 -23.24
CA ASP A 369 12.80 21.18 -22.27
C ASP A 369 13.18 22.60 -22.69
N LYS A 370 13.09 23.52 -21.73
CA LYS A 370 13.39 24.95 -21.89
C LYS A 370 14.57 25.37 -21.03
N SER A 371 15.08 24.47 -20.19
CA SER A 371 16.19 24.78 -19.30
C SER A 371 17.45 25.04 -20.14
N PRO A 372 18.13 26.19 -19.98
CA PRO A 372 19.48 26.33 -20.49
C PRO A 372 20.33 25.36 -19.67
N SER A 373 20.57 24.16 -20.22
CA SER A 373 21.53 23.22 -19.66
C SER A 373 22.82 23.98 -19.34
N ALA A 374 23.32 23.85 -18.11
CA ALA A 374 24.53 24.53 -17.64
C ALA A 374 25.80 24.13 -18.43
N LYS A 375 25.69 23.13 -19.32
CA LYS A 375 26.64 22.83 -20.38
C LYS A 375 25.97 23.10 -21.73
N ASN A 376 26.66 23.80 -22.63
CA ASN A 376 26.23 24.39 -23.91
C ASN A 376 25.44 23.51 -24.94
N ASP A 377 24.86 22.37 -24.56
CA ASP A 377 24.13 21.42 -25.42
C ASP A 377 22.59 21.52 -25.32
N SER A 378 22.05 22.61 -24.76
CA SER A 378 20.59 22.71 -24.54
C SER A 378 19.76 22.72 -25.85
N ALA A 379 20.34 23.20 -26.96
CA ALA A 379 19.64 23.21 -28.25
C ALA A 379 19.68 21.85 -28.97
N ASP A 380 20.76 21.08 -28.76
CA ASP A 380 21.04 19.89 -29.56
C ASP A 380 20.12 18.72 -29.20
N HIS A 381 19.90 18.49 -27.90
CA HIS A 381 19.01 17.42 -27.45
C HIS A 381 17.54 17.70 -27.84
N VAL A 382 17.09 18.96 -27.78
CA VAL A 382 15.73 19.35 -28.21
C VAL A 382 15.54 19.06 -29.71
N ALA A 383 16.51 19.46 -30.54
CA ALA A 383 16.47 19.21 -31.97
C ALA A 383 16.50 17.71 -32.30
N GLN A 384 17.34 16.95 -31.59
CA GLN A 384 17.43 15.49 -31.73
C GLN A 384 16.14 14.79 -31.33
N ALA A 385 15.55 15.16 -30.19
CA ALA A 385 14.28 14.59 -29.72
C ALA A 385 13.16 14.85 -30.73
N ARG A 386 13.06 16.06 -31.28
CA ARG A 386 12.08 16.40 -32.33
C ARG A 386 12.30 15.59 -33.60
N LYS A 387 13.56 15.35 -33.99
CA LYS A 387 13.90 14.49 -35.12
C LYS A 387 13.41 13.05 -34.90
N TYR A 388 13.66 12.48 -33.72
CA TYR A 388 13.20 11.13 -33.37
C TYR A 388 11.68 11.03 -33.30
N LEU A 389 11.00 11.98 -32.67
CA LEU A 389 9.53 12.02 -32.62
C LEU A 389 8.91 12.12 -34.02
N LYS A 390 9.49 12.94 -34.90
CA LYS A 390 9.05 13.04 -36.30
C LYS A 390 9.18 11.69 -37.01
N PHE A 391 10.32 11.00 -36.84
CA PHE A 391 10.54 9.68 -37.42
C PHE A 391 9.50 8.65 -36.92
N LEU A 392 9.22 8.60 -35.62
CA LEU A 392 8.21 7.68 -35.06
C LEU A 392 6.80 7.96 -35.59
N LYS A 393 6.49 9.24 -35.85
CA LYS A 393 5.21 9.64 -36.43
C LYS A 393 5.08 9.21 -37.89
N GLU A 394 6.11 9.45 -38.70
CA GLU A 394 6.12 9.13 -40.13
C GLU A 394 6.09 7.62 -40.41
N THR A 395 6.68 6.82 -39.53
CA THR A 395 6.71 5.35 -39.65
C THR A 395 5.43 4.68 -39.12
N GLY A 396 4.44 5.44 -38.62
CA GLY A 396 3.20 4.89 -38.04
C GLY A 396 3.40 4.18 -36.70
N LEU A 397 4.63 4.18 -36.17
CA LEU A 397 5.04 3.50 -34.95
C LEU A 397 4.44 4.13 -33.69
N THR A 398 3.93 5.35 -33.77
CA THR A 398 3.20 6.02 -32.69
C THR A 398 1.78 5.50 -32.48
N SER A 399 1.24 4.72 -33.43
CA SER A 399 -0.08 4.10 -33.27
C SER A 399 0.06 2.76 -32.56
N ASP A 400 -0.92 2.42 -31.72
CA ASP A 400 -0.99 1.15 -30.97
C ASP A 400 -1.08 -0.12 -31.85
N LYS A 401 -0.97 0.04 -33.18
CA LYS A 401 -1.02 -1.03 -34.17
C LYS A 401 0.36 -1.68 -34.28
N PRO A 402 0.43 -3.03 -34.29
CA PRO A 402 1.69 -3.72 -34.56
C PRO A 402 2.23 -3.30 -35.93
N PRO A 403 3.57 -3.21 -36.10
CA PRO A 403 4.14 -2.99 -37.42
C PRO A 403 3.70 -4.11 -38.38
N PRO A 404 3.55 -3.81 -39.69
CA PRO A 404 3.16 -4.79 -40.69
C PRO A 404 4.15 -5.94 -40.83
#